data_AF-A0A7S0Y047-F1
#
_entry.id   AF-A0A7S0Y047-F1
#
_cell.length_a   1.000
_cell.length_b   1.000
_cell.length_c   1.000
_cell.angle_alpha   90.00
_cell.angle_beta   90.00
_cell.angle_gamma   90.00
#
_symmetry.space_group_name_H-M   'P 1'
#
loop_
_entity.id
_entity.type
_entity.pdbx_description
1 polymer ?
#
loop_
_entity_poly.entity_id
_entity_poly.type
_entity_poly.pdbx_seq_one_letter_code
_entity_poly.pdbx_strand_id
1 'polypeptide(L)'
;RPWVALTDADNVALSTDGDPMQLFVPGGAPTIDGFGVLRYQLAGGRHGRVKYRVHLMDSGGEARGGIDVSGASHVFELRVLPVNDPPSFNLQALDVYPTVGRLVTILSFATSITKGGWGEES
;
A
#
# COMPACT_ATOMS: atom_id res chain seq x y z
N ARG A 1 0.65 -15.63 -18.19
CA ARG A 1 -0.40 -14.64 -17.87
C ARG A 1 -0.56 -13.80 -19.14
N PRO A 2 -1.75 -13.71 -19.75
CA PRO A 2 -1.86 -13.11 -21.08
C PRO A 2 -1.80 -11.59 -20.97
N TRP A 3 -1.05 -10.98 -21.87
CA TRP A 3 -0.95 -9.53 -22.03
C TRP A 3 -2.18 -9.04 -22.79
N VAL A 4 -2.80 -7.97 -22.32
CA VAL A 4 -3.85 -7.25 -23.05
C VAL A 4 -3.17 -6.11 -23.79
N ALA A 5 -3.30 -6.08 -25.12
CA ALA A 5 -2.82 -5.00 -25.97
C ALA A 5 -3.98 -4.05 -26.30
N LEU A 6 -3.79 -2.76 -26.07
CA LEU A 6 -4.56 -1.65 -26.66
C LEU A 6 -3.55 -0.59 -27.15
N THR A 7 -3.93 0.53 -27.78
CA THR A 7 -3.01 1.41 -28.57
C THR A 7 -3.21 2.92 -28.37
N ASP A 8 -2.14 3.68 -28.65
CA ASP A 8 -1.91 5.15 -28.70
C ASP A 8 -2.08 5.94 -27.39
N ALA A 9 -0.95 6.44 -26.89
CA ALA A 9 -0.71 6.98 -25.55
C ALA A 9 -1.01 5.98 -24.40
N ASP A 10 -2.13 5.25 -24.39
CA ASP A 10 -2.65 4.46 -23.27
C ASP A 10 -1.82 3.25 -22.80
N ASN A 11 -0.62 3.07 -23.34
CA ASN A 11 0.21 1.89 -23.13
C ASN A 11 1.44 2.19 -22.30
N VAL A 12 1.20 2.45 -21.02
CA VAL A 12 2.24 2.40 -20.02
C VAL A 12 2.24 1.00 -19.40
N ALA A 13 3.21 0.17 -19.78
CA ALA A 13 3.42 -1.10 -19.12
C ALA A 13 4.10 -0.87 -17.77
N LEU A 14 3.39 -1.19 -16.69
CA LEU A 14 3.89 -1.11 -15.33
C LEU A 14 4.32 -2.50 -14.85
N SER A 15 5.62 -2.67 -14.58
CA SER A 15 6.15 -3.86 -13.92
C SER A 15 6.81 -3.47 -12.60
N THR A 16 6.84 -4.40 -11.65
CA THR A 16 7.37 -4.17 -10.30
C THR A 16 8.58 -5.04 -10.06
N ASP A 17 9.61 -4.47 -9.45
CA ASP A 17 10.68 -5.27 -8.84
C ASP A 17 10.23 -5.62 -7.41
N GLY A 18 9.81 -6.87 -7.16
CA GLY A 18 9.37 -7.36 -5.84
C GLY A 18 7.89 -7.79 -5.77
N ASP A 19 7.33 -7.88 -4.56
CA ASP A 19 5.93 -8.28 -4.30
C ASP A 19 5.06 -7.05 -3.98
N PRO A 20 4.59 -6.30 -5.01
CA PRO A 20 3.92 -4.99 -4.84
C PRO A 20 2.53 -5.10 -4.22
N MET A 21 1.93 -6.30 -4.19
CA MET A 21 0.55 -6.50 -3.76
C MET A 21 0.36 -6.28 -2.26
N GLN A 22 1.46 -6.12 -1.52
CA GLN A 22 1.37 -5.78 -0.11
C GLN A 22 0.90 -4.34 0.12
N LEU A 23 0.96 -3.38 -0.82
CA LEU A 23 0.50 -2.01 -0.54
C LEU A 23 -0.95 -1.72 -0.97
N PHE A 24 -1.47 -2.45 -1.95
CA PHE A 24 -2.75 -2.14 -2.59
C PHE A 24 -3.87 -3.08 -2.15
N VAL A 25 -5.12 -2.67 -2.42
CA VAL A 25 -6.27 -3.56 -2.24
C VAL A 25 -6.16 -4.80 -3.14
N PRO A 26 -6.67 -5.97 -2.74
CA PRO A 26 -6.68 -7.16 -3.59
C PRO A 26 -7.30 -6.86 -4.96
N GLY A 27 -6.55 -7.12 -6.04
CA GLY A 27 -6.98 -6.83 -7.41
C GLY A 27 -6.82 -5.37 -7.86
N GLY A 28 -6.46 -4.43 -6.97
CA GLY A 28 -6.28 -3.01 -7.28
C GLY A 28 -4.83 -2.63 -7.60
N ALA A 29 -4.18 -3.35 -8.51
CA ALA A 29 -2.83 -2.99 -8.96
C ALA A 29 -2.84 -1.57 -9.57
N PRO A 30 -1.78 -0.75 -9.37
CA PRO A 30 -1.73 0.57 -9.98
C PRO A 30 -1.72 0.51 -11.50
N THR A 31 -2.35 1.52 -12.11
CA THR A 31 -2.41 1.69 -13.57
C THR A 31 -1.86 3.07 -13.92
N ILE A 32 -1.23 3.19 -15.08
CA ILE A 32 -0.82 4.47 -15.65
C ILE A 32 -1.48 4.58 -17.02
N ASP A 33 -2.04 5.75 -17.36
CA ASP A 33 -2.58 6.02 -18.69
C ASP A 33 -1.59 6.79 -19.58
N GLY A 34 -2.00 7.05 -20.82
CA GLY A 34 -1.15 7.73 -21.79
C GLY A 34 -0.84 9.18 -21.56
N PHE A 35 -1.56 9.79 -20.62
CA PHE A 35 -1.27 11.14 -20.16
C PHE A 35 -0.34 11.14 -18.95
N GLY A 36 0.17 9.97 -18.56
CA GLY A 36 1.03 9.80 -17.40
C GLY A 36 0.28 9.86 -16.07
N VAL A 37 -1.03 9.63 -16.06
CA VAL A 37 -1.82 9.64 -14.82
C VAL A 37 -1.73 8.27 -14.14
N LEU A 38 -1.02 8.23 -13.02
CA LEU A 38 -0.97 7.08 -12.12
C LEU A 38 -2.23 7.02 -11.24
N ARG A 39 -2.97 5.91 -11.31
CA ARG A 39 -4.10 5.59 -10.43
C ARG A 39 -3.77 4.38 -9.57
N TYR A 40 -4.05 4.47 -8.27
CA TYR A 40 -3.81 3.40 -7.32
C TYR A 40 -4.81 3.47 -6.16
N GLN A 41 -5.04 2.34 -5.49
CA GLN A 41 -5.83 2.27 -4.27
C GLN A 41 -5.07 1.50 -3.21
N LEU A 42 -4.63 2.20 -2.17
CA LEU A 42 -3.91 1.60 -1.05
C LEU A 42 -4.86 0.76 -0.19
N ALA A 43 -4.36 -0.36 0.34
CA ALA A 43 -5.03 -1.07 1.41
C ALA A 43 -4.82 -0.34 2.75
N GLY A 44 -5.82 -0.40 3.64
CA GLY A 44 -5.79 0.32 4.91
C GLY A 44 -4.59 -0.07 5.80
N GLY A 45 -3.96 0.94 6.41
CA GLY A 45 -2.82 0.78 7.33
C GLY A 45 -1.53 0.28 6.69
N ARG A 46 -1.49 0.03 5.37
CA ARG A 46 -0.32 -0.53 4.72
C ARG A 46 0.64 0.57 4.30
N HIS A 47 1.91 0.39 4.63
CA HIS A 47 2.98 1.33 4.31
C HIS A 47 4.22 0.57 3.80
N GLY A 48 5.12 1.26 3.12
CA GLY A 48 6.30 0.63 2.51
C GLY A 48 6.75 1.30 1.23
N ARG A 49 7.56 0.59 0.45
CA ARG A 49 8.17 1.09 -0.79
C ARG A 49 7.97 0.06 -1.89
N VAL A 50 7.67 0.53 -3.09
CA VAL A 50 7.60 -0.30 -4.29
C VAL A 50 8.26 0.44 -5.44
N LYS A 51 9.08 -0.27 -6.21
CA LYS A 51 9.70 0.26 -7.43
C LYS A 51 8.95 -0.24 -8.65
N TYR A 52 8.71 0.70 -9.55
CA TYR A 52 7.99 0.49 -10.77
C TYR A 52 8.87 0.80 -11.96
N ARG A 53 8.82 -0.07 -12.95
CA ARG A 53 9.46 0.10 -14.25
C ARG A 53 8.38 0.37 -15.29
N VAL A 54 8.59 1.43 -16.05
CA VAL A 54 7.69 1.99 -17.06
C VAL A 54 8.35 1.89 -18.42
N HIS A 55 7.61 1.37 -19.39
CA HIS A 55 7.92 1.45 -20.82
C HIS A 55 6.82 2.24 -21.52
N LEU A 56 7.21 3.02 -22.53
CA LEU A 56 6.28 3.66 -23.45
C LEU A 56 6.15 2.79 -24.70
N MET A 57 4.96 2.68 -25.26
CA MET A 57 4.73 2.01 -26.54
C MET A 57 4.23 3.02 -27.58
N ASP A 58 4.82 2.98 -28.77
CA ASP A 58 4.34 3.75 -29.93
C ASP A 58 3.09 3.07 -30.52
N SER A 59 2.23 3.82 -31.20
CA SER A 59 1.03 3.28 -31.86
C SER A 59 1.27 2.83 -33.30
N GLY A 60 2.38 3.27 -33.90
CA GLY A 60 2.81 2.87 -35.23
C GLY A 60 3.26 1.41 -35.34
N GLY A 61 3.48 0.71 -34.21
CA GLY A 61 3.99 -0.65 -34.19
C GLY A 61 5.43 -0.74 -34.73
N GLU A 62 5.82 -1.94 -35.13
CA GLU A 62 7.09 -2.17 -35.85
C GLU A 62 7.00 -1.83 -37.36
N ALA A 63 5.91 -1.18 -37.79
CA ALA A 63 5.67 -0.91 -39.20
C ALA A 63 6.84 -0.12 -39.80
N ARG A 64 7.24 -0.50 -41.03
CA ARG A 64 8.38 0.11 -41.76
C ARG A 64 9.72 0.02 -41.02
N GLY A 65 9.88 -0.93 -40.11
CA GLY A 65 11.10 -1.09 -39.31
C GLY A 65 11.15 -0.14 -38.10
N GLY A 66 9.99 0.32 -37.64
CA GLY A 66 9.86 1.09 -36.40
C GLY A 66 10.17 0.25 -35.15
N ILE A 67 10.37 0.93 -34.03
CA ILE A 67 10.56 0.31 -32.70
C ILE A 67 9.33 0.64 -31.87
N ASP A 68 8.55 -0.40 -31.54
CA ASP A 68 7.25 -0.27 -30.89
C ASP A 68 7.34 0.09 -29.40
N VAL A 69 8.46 -0.21 -28.74
CA VAL A 69 8.63 -0.02 -27.28
C VAL A 69 9.87 0.81 -27.00
N SER A 70 9.77 1.73 -26.03
CA SER A 70 10.91 2.52 -25.58
C SER A 70 12.10 1.62 -25.19
N GLY A 71 13.25 1.85 -25.83
CA GLY A 71 14.43 1.01 -25.65
C GLY A 71 14.99 1.01 -24.22
N ALA A 72 14.84 2.11 -23.50
CA ALA A 72 15.14 2.19 -22.07
C ALA A 72 13.84 2.19 -21.26
N SER A 73 13.88 1.52 -20.10
CA SER A 73 12.82 1.57 -19.11
C SER A 73 13.07 2.70 -18.11
N HIS A 74 12.03 3.43 -17.73
CA HIS A 74 12.11 4.42 -16.66
C HIS A 74 11.68 3.81 -15.33
N VAL A 75 12.41 4.11 -14.25
CA VAL A 75 12.09 3.60 -12.92
C VAL A 75 11.63 4.72 -12.03
N PHE A 76 10.52 4.50 -11.31
CA PHE A 76 10.09 5.37 -10.21
C PHE A 76 9.83 4.54 -8.94
N GLU A 77 9.95 5.18 -7.78
CA GLU A 77 9.65 4.58 -6.49
C GLU A 77 8.40 5.22 -5.90
N LEU A 78 7.40 4.41 -5.56
CA LEU A 78 6.28 4.83 -4.73
C LEU A 78 6.59 4.50 -3.28
N ARG A 79 6.59 5.53 -2.42
CA ARG A 79 6.77 5.40 -0.98
C ARG A 79 5.48 5.78 -0.26
N VAL A 80 4.91 4.80 0.44
CA VAL A 80 3.79 5.00 1.36
C VAL A 80 4.36 5.11 2.76
N LEU A 81 4.16 6.24 3.41
CA LEU A 81 4.66 6.50 4.76
C LEU A 81 3.74 5.86 5.81
N PRO A 82 4.28 5.34 6.92
CA PRO A 82 3.46 4.88 8.05
C PRO A 82 2.71 6.06 8.68
N VAL A 83 1.57 5.77 9.29
CA VAL A 83 0.75 6.74 10.03
C VAL A 83 0.54 6.18 11.42
N ASN A 84 1.07 6.89 12.43
CA ASN A 84 1.01 6.43 13.81
C ASN A 84 -0.44 6.23 14.29
N ASP A 85 -0.83 4.98 14.55
CA ASP A 85 -2.12 4.59 15.08
C ASP A 85 -2.07 4.50 16.61
N PRO A 86 -2.97 5.17 17.36
CA PRO A 86 -2.96 5.10 18.82
C PRO A 86 -3.36 3.69 19.31
N PRO A 87 -2.81 3.23 20.46
CA PRO A 87 -3.27 2.00 21.08
C PRO A 87 -4.74 2.11 21.52
N SER A 88 -5.42 0.98 21.61
CA SER A 88 -6.81 0.90 22.06
C SER A 88 -6.98 -0.13 23.18
N PHE A 89 -7.98 0.07 24.04
CA PHE A 89 -8.36 -0.86 25.10
C PHE A 89 -9.78 -0.57 25.57
N ASN A 90 -10.40 -1.57 26.20
CA ASN A 90 -11.69 -1.43 26.88
C ASN A 90 -11.46 -1.30 28.38
N LEU A 91 -12.12 -0.31 28.99
CA LEU A 91 -12.18 -0.18 30.44
C LEU A 91 -13.41 -0.88 30.99
N GLN A 92 -13.24 -1.56 32.12
CA GLN A 92 -14.35 -2.03 32.92
C GLN A 92 -14.77 -0.94 33.92
N ALA A 93 -16.07 -0.86 34.21
CA ALA A 93 -16.56 -0.04 35.31
C ALA A 93 -16.06 -0.63 36.63
N LEU A 94 -15.57 0.23 37.54
CA LEU A 94 -14.99 -0.18 38.81
C LEU A 94 -15.71 0.53 39.95
N ASP A 95 -16.37 -0.24 40.80
CA ASP A 95 -16.85 0.22 42.09
C ASP A 95 -15.81 -0.16 43.16
N VAL A 96 -15.24 0.85 43.83
CA VAL A 96 -14.19 0.66 44.83
C VAL A 96 -14.66 1.24 46.17
N TYR A 97 -14.63 0.42 47.22
CA TYR A 97 -14.91 0.87 48.58
C TYR A 97 -13.67 1.52 49.21
N PRO A 98 -13.83 2.60 50.01
CA PRO A 98 -12.71 3.26 50.65
C PRO A 98 -12.01 2.32 51.65
N THR A 99 -10.72 2.07 51.44
CA THR A 99 -9.86 1.30 52.35
C THR A 99 -8.66 2.13 52.77
N VAL A 100 -8.38 2.20 54.09
CA VAL A 100 -7.23 2.92 54.63
C VAL A 100 -6.01 2.01 54.69
N GLY A 101 -4.88 2.47 54.14
CA GLY A 101 -3.57 1.83 54.34
C GLY A 101 -3.33 0.50 53.62
N ARG A 102 -4.16 0.14 52.64
CA ARG A 102 -4.04 -1.14 51.90
C ARG A 102 -3.83 -0.92 50.40
N LEU A 103 -2.85 -1.62 49.82
CA LEU A 103 -2.72 -1.74 48.36
C LEU A 103 -3.89 -2.55 47.79
N VAL A 104 -4.56 -2.00 46.77
CA VAL A 104 -5.65 -2.66 46.04
C VAL A 104 -5.16 -2.96 44.62
N THR A 105 -5.22 -4.23 44.22
CA THR A 105 -4.87 -4.67 42.86
C THR A 105 -6.14 -5.11 42.16
N ILE A 106 -6.45 -4.48 41.01
CA ILE A 106 -7.58 -4.85 40.17
C ILE A 106 -7.02 -5.50 38.90
N LEU A 107 -7.18 -6.81 38.81
CA LEU A 107 -6.77 -7.57 37.63
C LEU A 107 -7.70 -7.26 36.46
N SER A 108 -7.15 -7.15 35.25
CA SER A 108 -7.92 -6.96 34.02
C SER A 108 -8.78 -5.69 33.98
N PHE A 109 -8.41 -4.63 34.70
CA PHE A 109 -9.14 -3.36 34.68
C PHE A 109 -9.22 -2.75 33.26
N ALA A 110 -8.21 -3.04 32.43
CA ALA A 110 -8.21 -2.83 31.00
C ALA A 110 -8.16 -4.20 30.30
N THR A 111 -9.00 -4.37 29.28
CA THR A 111 -9.05 -5.57 28.43
C THR A 111 -8.95 -5.17 26.96
N SER A 112 -8.80 -6.15 26.06
CA SER A 112 -8.70 -5.91 24.62
C SER A 112 -7.62 -4.88 24.25
N ILE A 113 -6.49 -4.92 24.96
CA ILE A 113 -5.38 -4.00 24.69
C ILE A 113 -4.78 -4.37 23.33
N THR A 114 -4.84 -3.44 22.38
CA THR A 114 -4.26 -3.59 21.05
C THR A 114 -3.26 -2.48 20.78
N LYS A 115 -2.16 -2.82 20.10
CA LYS A 115 -1.30 -1.82 19.46
C LYS A 115 -2.03 -1.14 18.29
N GLY A 116 -1.40 -0.08 17.75
CA GLY A 116 -1.79 0.53 16.49
C GLY A 116 -1.80 -0.46 15.32
N GLY A 117 -2.29 -0.05 14.15
CA GLY A 117 -2.47 -0.89 12.98
C GLY A 117 -1.20 -1.54 12.39
N TRP A 118 -1.35 -1.99 11.15
CA TRP A 118 -0.41 -2.88 10.47
C TRP A 118 1.04 -2.36 10.43
N GLY A 119 1.99 -3.16 10.94
CA GLY A 119 3.43 -2.91 10.80
C GLY A 119 4.00 -1.73 11.60
N GLU A 120 3.20 -1.11 12.47
CA GLU A 120 3.57 0.09 13.25
C GLU A 120 4.68 -0.16 14.28
N GLU A 121 4.81 -1.40 14.76
CA GLU A 121 5.80 -1.79 15.76
C GLU A 121 6.55 -3.03 15.29
N SER A 122 7.83 -2.85 15.03
CA SER A 122 8.85 -3.86 14.71
C SER A 122 9.56 -4.39 15.95
#